data_AF-A0A2N3GVH5-F1
#
_entry.id   AF-A0A2N3GVH5-F1
#
_cell.length_a   1.000
_cell.length_b   1.000
_cell.length_c   1.000
_cell.angle_alpha   90.00
_cell.angle_beta   90.00
_cell.angle_gamma   90.00
#
_symmetry.space_group_name_H-M   'P 1'
#
loop_
_entity.id
_entity.type
_entity.pdbx_description
1 polymer ?
#
loop_
_entity_poly.entity_id
_entity_poly.type
_entity_poly.pdbx_seq_one_letter_code
_entity_poly.pdbx_strand_id
1 'polypeptide(L)' 'MRITSNEVSAEGKTVVRVRVDRIGAAGDRELWWVALAFEDETTKPEGMFTDKAQALGLAGTLASEWGVQVALTDSALA' A
#
# COMPACT_ATOMS: atom_id res chain seq x y z
N MET A 1 9.41 -24.32 8.51
CA MET A 1 8.80 -23.11 7.94
C MET A 1 8.15 -22.36 9.10
N ARG A 2 8.79 -21.29 9.57
CA ARG A 2 8.37 -20.53 10.76
C ARG A 2 7.45 -19.42 10.23
N ILE A 3 6.14 -19.61 10.30
CA ILE A 3 5.18 -18.53 9.99
C ILE A 3 5.31 -17.53 11.13
N THR A 4 5.97 -16.41 10.87
CA THR A 4 5.92 -15.27 11.77
C THR A 4 4.47 -14.80 11.78
N SER A 5 3.84 -14.81 12.95
CA SER A 5 2.40 -14.61 13.13
C SER A 5 1.87 -13.19 12.77
N ASN A 6 2.64 -12.42 12.01
CA ASN A 6 2.36 -11.02 11.67
C ASN A 6 2.16 -10.78 10.16
N GLU A 7 2.10 -11.82 9.34
CA GLU A 7 2.00 -11.68 7.87
C GLU A 7 0.58 -11.90 7.34
N VAL A 8 -0.36 -12.36 8.17
CA VAL A 8 -1.71 -12.73 7.76
C VAL A 8 -2.70 -11.62 8.14
N SER A 9 -3.37 -11.07 7.14
CA SER A 9 -4.41 -10.06 7.31
C SER A 9 -5.62 -10.61 8.07
N ALA A 10 -6.50 -9.73 8.54
CA ALA A 10 -7.77 -10.13 9.16
C ALA A 10 -8.65 -11.00 8.23
N GLU A 11 -8.38 -11.00 6.92
CA GLU A 11 -9.07 -11.80 5.90
C GLU A 11 -8.40 -13.17 5.67
N GLY A 12 -7.40 -13.53 6.47
CA GLY A 12 -6.68 -14.80 6.33
C GLY A 12 -5.69 -14.84 5.17
N LYS A 13 -5.37 -13.69 4.57
CA LYS A 13 -4.47 -13.59 3.41
C LYS A 13 -3.08 -13.08 3.81
N THR A 14 -2.04 -13.67 3.23
CA THR A 14 -0.66 -13.20 3.44
C THR A 14 -0.44 -11.86 2.75
N VAL A 15 -0.06 -10.84 3.50
CA VAL A 15 0.39 -9.54 2.99
C VAL A 15 1.81 -9.69 2.49
N VAL A 16 2.07 -9.31 1.23
CA VAL A 16 3.40 -9.44 0.60
C VAL A 16 4.07 -8.09 0.35
N ARG A 17 3.30 -7.00 0.28
CA ARG A 17 3.80 -5.62 0.14
C ARG A 17 2.70 -4.60 0.45
N VAL A 18 3.10 -3.37 0.73
CA VAL A 18 2.20 -2.22 0.73
C VAL A 18 2.35 -1.48 -0.60
N ARG A 19 1.25 -1.25 -1.32
CA ARG A 19 1.24 -0.46 -2.55
C ARG A 19 0.95 0.99 -2.24
N VAL A 20 1.64 1.88 -2.94
CA VAL A 20 1.35 3.30 -3.03
C VAL A 20 1.27 3.65 -4.50
N ASP A 21 0.07 3.88 -5.01
CA ASP A 21 -0.14 4.17 -6.43
C ASP A 21 -0.64 5.59 -6.61
N ARG A 22 -0.05 6.34 -7.53
CA ARG A 22 -0.64 7.58 -8.02
C ARG A 22 -1.80 7.23 -8.96
N ILE A 23 -3.03 7.52 -8.54
CA ILE A 23 -4.25 7.13 -9.26
C ILE A 23 -4.86 8.27 -10.09
N GLY A 24 -4.30 9.47 -10.02
CA GLY A 24 -4.72 10.59 -10.86
C GLY A 24 -4.42 11.95 -10.24
N ALA A 25 -5.22 12.93 -10.62
CA ALA A 25 -5.20 14.28 -10.05
C ALA A 25 -6.64 14.82 -9.94
N ALA A 26 -6.90 15.59 -8.90
CA ALA A 26 -8.14 16.34 -8.71
C ALA A 26 -7.81 17.84 -8.64
N GLY A 27 -7.97 18.53 -9.78
CA GLY A 27 -7.46 19.89 -9.95
C GLY A 27 -5.93 19.92 -9.88
N ASP A 28 -5.39 20.79 -9.02
CA ASP A 28 -3.95 20.96 -8.83
C ASP A 28 -3.32 19.96 -7.85
N ARG A 29 -4.09 18.97 -7.36
CA ARG A 29 -3.62 17.98 -6.37
C ARG A 29 -3.53 16.59 -6.95
N GLU A 30 -2.44 15.90 -6.66
CA GLU A 30 -2.26 14.50 -7.00
C GLU A 30 -3.15 13.62 -6.11
N LEU A 31 -3.64 12.50 -6.63
CA LEU A 31 -4.36 11.49 -5.87
C LEU A 31 -3.50 10.25 -5.72
N TRP A 32 -3.33 9.82 -4.47
CA TRP A 32 -2.50 8.71 -4.05
C TRP A 32 -3.35 7.69 -3.31
N TRP A 33 -3.22 6.42 -3.70
CA TRP A 33 -3.93 5.30 -3.09
C TRP A 33 -2.93 4.40 -2.36
N VAL A 34 -3.26 4.00 -1.14
CA VAL A 34 -2.46 3.09 -0.32
C VAL A 34 -3.25 1.82 -0.05
N ALA A 35 -2.64 0.66 -0.30
CA ALA A 35 -3.29 -0.62 -0.12
C ALA A 35 -2.32 -1.71 0.33
N LEU A 36 -2.81 -2.67 1.11
CA LEU A 36 -2.10 -3.94 1.30
C LEU A 36 -2.28 -4.78 0.04
N ALA A 37 -1.20 -5.36 -0.46
CA ALA A 37 -1.25 -6.34 -1.54
C ALA A 37 -0.97 -7.73 -0.97
N PHE A 38 -1.78 -8.68 -1.40
CA PHE A 38 -1.71 -10.07 -0.95
C PHE A 38 -1.02 -10.95 -1.98
N GLU A 39 -0.67 -12.16 -1.56
CA GLU A 39 -0.05 -13.18 -2.41
C GLU A 39 -0.92 -13.58 -3.62
N ASP A 40 -2.25 -13.51 -3.48
CA ASP A 40 -3.23 -13.80 -4.54
C ASP A 40 -3.45 -12.63 -5.52
N GLU A 41 -2.55 -11.65 -5.50
CA GLU A 41 -2.58 -10.41 -6.29
C GLU A 41 -3.75 -9.47 -5.99
N THR A 42 -4.64 -9.82 -5.06
CA THR A 42 -5.70 -8.93 -4.60
C THR A 42 -5.15 -7.85 -3.68
N THR A 43 -5.92 -6.77 -3.52
CA THR A 43 -5.52 -5.61 -2.73
C THR A 43 -6.62 -5.20 -1.77
N LYS A 44 -6.25 -4.80 -0.56
CA LYS A 44 -7.15 -4.16 0.40
C LYS A 44 -6.82 -2.68 0.53
N PRO A 45 -7.75 -1.77 0.20
CA PRO A 45 -7.56 -0.33 0.41
C PRO A 45 -7.38 0.01 1.88
N GLU A 46 -6.35 0.81 2.19
CA GLU A 46 -6.09 1.33 3.55
C GLU A 46 -6.23 2.86 3.61
N GLY A 47 -6.01 3.57 2.49
CA GLY A 47 -6.22 5.01 2.45
C GLY A 47 -6.14 5.63 1.06
N MET A 48 -6.69 6.85 0.94
CA MET A 48 -6.56 7.71 -0.22
C MET A 48 -6.18 9.12 0.22
N PHE A 49 -5.19 9.71 -0.44
CA PHE A 49 -4.56 10.96 -0.04
C PHE A 49 -4.44 11.90 -1.23
N THR A 50 -4.54 13.20 -0.98
CA THR A 50 -4.23 14.22 -2.00
C THR A 50 -2.77 14.68 -1.95
N ASP A 51 -1.93 13.96 -1.21
CA ASP A 51 -0.56 14.33 -0.88
C ASP A 51 0.31 13.06 -0.81
N LYS A 52 1.44 13.08 -1.53
CA LYS A 52 2.37 11.96 -1.62
C LYS A 52 3.03 11.63 -0.28
N ALA A 53 3.36 12.65 0.51
CA ALA A 53 4.05 12.46 1.78
C ALA A 53 3.12 11.80 2.82
N GLN A 54 1.84 12.15 2.85
CA GLN A 54 0.85 11.49 3.69
C GLN A 54 0.64 10.02 3.29
N ALA A 55 0.55 9.74 1.98
CA ALA A 55 0.45 8.37 1.48
C ALA A 55 1.68 7.52 1.86
N LEU A 56 2.90 8.06 1.69
CA LEU A 56 4.14 7.40 2.10
C LEU A 56 4.24 7.24 3.62
N GLY A 57 3.72 8.19 4.41
CA GLY A 57 3.65 8.10 5.86
C GLY A 57 2.83 6.91 6.33
N LEU A 58 1.59 6.75 5.81
CA LEU A 58 0.78 5.58 6.12
C LEU A 58 1.46 4.28 5.64
N ALA A 59 1.98 4.29 4.41
CA ALA A 59 2.60 3.11 3.84
C ALA A 59 3.83 2.64 4.63
N GLY A 60 4.64 3.56 5.16
CA GLY A 60 5.77 3.24 6.01
C GLY A 60 5.37 2.59 7.34
N THR A 61 4.29 3.10 7.97
CA THR A 61 3.71 2.48 9.17
C THR A 61 3.24 1.06 8.88
N LEU A 62 2.41 0.89 7.85
CA LEU A 62 1.89 -0.43 7.47
C LEU A 62 3.02 -1.41 7.09
N ALA A 63 3.99 -0.97 6.31
CA ALA A 63 5.14 -1.79 5.93
C ALA A 63 5.93 -2.28 7.15
N SER A 64 6.08 -1.42 8.17
CA SER A 64 6.74 -1.76 9.42
C SER A 64 5.91 -2.73 10.27
N GLU A 65 4.60 -2.56 10.33
CA GLU A 65 3.67 -3.44 11.06
C GLU A 65 3.63 -4.86 10.48
N TRP A 66 3.56 -4.94 9.15
CA TRP A 66 3.47 -6.21 8.41
C TRP A 66 4.84 -6.83 8.10
N GLY A 67 5.95 -6.11 8.30
CA GLY A 67 7.29 -6.59 7.98
C GLY A 67 7.56 -6.73 6.48
N VAL A 68 6.89 -5.93 5.65
CA VAL A 68 6.97 -6.00 4.17
C VAL A 68 7.53 -4.71 3.57
N GLN A 69 7.77 -4.70 2.26
CA GLN A 69 8.26 -3.52 1.56
C GLN A 69 7.12 -2.65 1.02
N VAL A 70 7.41 -1.35 0.82
CA VAL A 70 6.55 -0.42 0.09
C VAL A 70 6.89 -0.47 -1.40
N ALA A 71 5.88 -0.70 -2.25
CA ALA A 71 5.96 -0.58 -3.69
C ALA A 71 5.27 0.71 -4.13
N LEU A 72 6.06 1.69 -4.56
CA LEU A 72 5.58 2.97 -5.08
C LEU A 72 5.44 2.89 -6.60
N THR A 73 4.23 3.11 -7.12
CA THR A 73 3.97 3.26 -8.56
C THR A 73 3.55 4.70 -8.83
N ASP A 74 4.44 5.46 -9.48
CA ASP A 74 4.17 6.80 -9.96
C ASP A 74 3.84 6.70 -11.46
N SER A 75 2.63 6.23 -11.79
CA SER A 75 2.19 6.05 -13.19
C SER A 75 1.88 7.37 -13.90
N ALA A 76 2.66 8.43 -13.66
CA ALA A 76 2.59 9.68 -14.40
C ALA A 76 3.17 9.58 -15.82
N LEU A 77 3.62 8.39 -16.25
CA LEU A 77 4.18 8.15 -17.59
C LEU A 77 3.57 6.91 -18.23
N ALA A 78 2.58 7.15 -19.08
CA ALA A 78 2.38 6.49 -20.37
C ALA A 78 1.66 7.47 -21.30
#